data_AF-A0A8C4HFK8-F1
#
_entry.id   AF-A0A8C4HFK8-F1
#
_cell.length_a   1.000
_cell.length_b   1.000
_cell.length_c   1.000
_cell.angle_alpha   90.00
_cell.angle_beta   90.00
_cell.angle_gamma   90.00
#
_symmetry.space_group_name_H-M   'P 1'
#
loop_
_entity.id
_entity.type
_entity.pdbx_description
1 polymer ?
#
loop_
_entity_poly.entity_id
_entity_poly.type
_entity_poly.pdbx_seq_one_letter_code
_entity_poly.pdbx_strand_id
1 'polypeptide(L)'
;MDQKVGLFILLAAGLLCLSLTPVSRAEDLVEDGLGDDVDVEDELDLGLAGAEEEDLEDLEGDAQDEAPPAPKTPPTPKVTYKAPEPMGEHFIAESFDRGTLDGWVISNAKKEDTDEDIAKYDGKWAVEEMKDSKLPGDKGLVLKSRAKHHAISAQLLRPFTFDTKPLIVQYEVNFQLGIDCGGAYVKLLSQTPDIDLDQFVDKTPYTIMFGPDKCGEDYKLHFIFRHKNPKTGEYEEKHAKKPDADLRTYYTDKKTHLYTLVVNPDNTFEVLVDQTVVNSGSLLTDMTPPVNPTAEIEDPDDQKPEDWDERPKIQDPAASKPEDWDEDAPAQIPDEDAVKPDGWLDDEPEYIGDPDAVKPEDWDEDMDGEWEAPQVPNPACETAPGCGAWKRPMIDNPNYKGKWKSPMIDNPNYQGVWKPRKIPNPAFFEDLQPFKMTPFSALGLELWSMTSDIFFDNFFITDDRNTAERWANDGWGLKKAAEGAAEVGAGSKKQYKKTVRVGK
;
A
#
# COMPACT_ATOMS: atom_id res chain seq x y z
N MET A 1 -25.25 49.89 34.62
CA MET A 1 -26.51 49.51 33.96
C MET A 1 -27.11 50.85 33.55
N ASP A 2 -26.90 51.40 32.35
CA ASP A 2 -27.09 50.81 31.02
C ASP A 2 -26.08 51.36 30.02
N GLN A 3 -25.26 50.48 29.45
CA GLN A 3 -24.44 50.75 28.27
C GLN A 3 -24.35 49.50 27.37
N LYS A 4 -25.33 48.59 27.50
CA LYS A 4 -25.39 47.30 26.78
C LYS A 4 -26.59 47.15 25.84
N VAL A 5 -27.31 48.23 25.52
CA VAL A 5 -28.49 48.19 24.64
C VAL A 5 -28.21 48.82 23.25
N GLY A 6 -27.03 49.42 23.04
CA GLY A 6 -26.67 50.10 21.79
C GLY A 6 -25.95 49.24 20.73
N LEU A 7 -25.53 48.01 21.05
CA LEU A 7 -24.66 47.22 20.15
C LEU A 7 -25.35 46.02 19.48
N PHE A 8 -26.63 45.75 19.80
CA PHE A 8 -27.39 44.64 19.23
C PHE A 8 -28.27 45.02 18.03
N ILE A 9 -28.31 46.30 17.64
CA ILE A 9 -29.16 46.80 16.54
C ILE A 9 -28.38 47.02 15.23
N LEU A 10 -27.05 46.86 15.22
CA LEU A 10 -26.20 47.06 14.03
C LEU A 10 -25.70 45.77 13.36
N LEU A 11 -26.07 44.58 13.86
CA LEU A 11 -25.66 43.29 13.28
C LEU A 11 -26.79 42.49 12.60
N ALA A 12 -28.03 43.00 12.64
CA ALA A 12 -29.19 42.32 12.04
C ALA A 12 -29.63 42.89 10.67
N ALA A 13 -28.90 43.85 10.10
CA ALA A 13 -29.24 44.50 8.83
C ALA A 13 -28.27 44.18 7.67
N GLY A 14 -27.40 43.17 7.83
CA GLY A 14 -26.40 42.76 6.84
C GLY A 14 -26.67 41.40 6.17
N LEU A 15 -27.88 40.86 6.29
CA LEU A 15 -28.22 39.51 5.84
C LEU A 15 -29.51 39.48 5.02
N LEU A 16 -29.62 40.33 3.99
CA LEU A 16 -30.68 40.21 2.98
C LEU A 16 -30.33 41.01 1.73
N CYS A 17 -29.53 40.44 0.82
CA CYS A 17 -29.44 40.82 -0.59
C CYS A 17 -28.46 39.88 -1.32
N LEU A 18 -28.82 39.48 -2.55
CA LEU A 18 -28.08 38.64 -3.51
C LEU A 18 -28.39 37.13 -3.49
N SER A 19 -29.66 36.80 -3.67
CA SER A 19 -30.05 35.71 -4.56
C SER A 19 -30.33 36.30 -5.95
N LEU A 20 -29.74 35.72 -7.00
CA LEU A 20 -30.19 35.69 -8.42
C LEU A 20 -29.00 35.26 -9.30
N THR A 21 -28.94 33.98 -9.65
CA THR A 21 -28.16 33.44 -10.77
C THR A 21 -29.08 33.23 -11.97
N PRO A 22 -28.68 33.56 -13.21
CA PRO A 22 -29.39 33.11 -14.38
C PRO A 22 -28.81 31.79 -14.91
N VAL A 23 -29.74 30.89 -15.22
CA VAL A 23 -29.61 29.67 -16.01
C VAL A 23 -29.41 30.04 -17.48
N SER A 24 -28.51 29.34 -18.18
CA SER A 24 -28.55 29.26 -19.65
C SER A 24 -28.04 27.89 -20.12
N ARG A 25 -28.96 27.10 -20.68
CA ARG A 25 -28.74 25.90 -21.49
C ARG A 25 -29.70 25.96 -22.69
N ALA A 26 -29.19 25.67 -23.89
CA ALA A 26 -29.83 25.05 -25.07
C ALA A 26 -28.79 25.17 -26.22
N GLU A 27 -28.20 24.07 -26.75
CA GLU A 27 -28.69 23.24 -27.89
C GLU A 27 -28.48 23.97 -29.24
N ASP A 28 -27.97 23.43 -30.34
CA ASP A 28 -27.74 22.08 -30.88
C ASP A 28 -26.68 22.15 -32.01
N LEU A 29 -26.03 21.03 -32.35
CA LEU A 29 -26.15 20.37 -33.67
C LEU A 29 -25.12 19.23 -33.85
N VAL A 30 -25.60 18.22 -34.54
CA VAL A 30 -25.19 16.80 -34.61
C VAL A 30 -24.60 16.49 -36.00
N GLU A 31 -23.92 15.35 -36.09
CA GLU A 31 -23.44 14.55 -37.26
C GLU A 31 -21.92 14.44 -37.27
N ASP A 32 -21.28 13.35 -37.67
CA ASP A 32 -21.54 11.91 -37.81
C ASP A 32 -20.22 11.41 -38.44
N GLY A 33 -19.78 10.17 -38.18
CA GLY A 33 -18.69 9.62 -38.99
C GLY A 33 -17.77 8.61 -38.32
N LEU A 34 -18.21 7.36 -38.36
CA LEU A 34 -17.46 6.13 -38.11
C LEU A 34 -16.22 5.99 -39.01
N GLY A 35 -15.32 5.10 -38.61
CA GLY A 35 -14.73 4.16 -39.58
C GLY A 35 -13.23 3.98 -39.51
N ASP A 36 -12.87 2.80 -39.04
CA ASP A 36 -11.56 2.16 -39.07
C ASP A 36 -10.97 1.96 -40.49
N ASP A 37 -9.66 1.65 -40.46
CA ASP A 37 -8.97 0.60 -41.21
C ASP A 37 -8.40 0.80 -42.63
N VAL A 38 -7.24 0.14 -42.75
CA VAL A 38 -6.54 -0.48 -43.89
C VAL A 38 -5.41 0.29 -44.60
N ASP A 39 -4.22 -0.29 -44.40
CA ASP A 39 -2.94 -0.23 -45.12
C ASP A 39 -3.03 -0.57 -46.63
N VAL A 40 -1.84 -0.63 -47.26
CA VAL A 40 -1.45 -1.46 -48.44
C VAL A 40 -1.39 -0.66 -49.76
N GLU A 41 -0.17 -0.18 -50.10
CA GLU A 41 0.66 -0.64 -51.24
C GLU A 41 0.40 0.22 -52.50
N ASP A 42 1.29 0.40 -53.46
CA ASP A 42 2.69 0.07 -53.65
C ASP A 42 3.18 0.95 -54.82
N GLU A 43 4.49 0.92 -55.04
CA GLU A 43 5.07 0.81 -56.36
C GLU A 43 5.46 2.03 -57.24
N LEU A 44 6.65 1.83 -57.82
CA LEU A 44 7.20 2.33 -59.10
C LEU A 44 7.85 3.73 -59.11
N ASP A 45 8.97 3.98 -59.77
CA ASP A 45 9.93 3.13 -60.47
C ASP A 45 11.12 4.02 -60.95
N LEU A 46 12.26 3.35 -61.11
CA LEU A 46 13.40 3.51 -62.02
C LEU A 46 13.93 4.87 -62.58
N GLY A 47 15.26 4.89 -62.63
CA GLY A 47 16.08 5.56 -63.65
C GLY A 47 17.56 5.72 -63.23
N LEU A 48 18.42 4.67 -63.20
CA LEU A 48 19.35 4.22 -64.29
C LEU A 48 20.16 5.38 -64.94
N ALA A 49 21.49 5.36 -65.18
CA ALA A 49 22.55 4.35 -65.11
C ALA A 49 23.93 5.01 -65.42
N GLY A 50 25.04 4.30 -65.15
CA GLY A 50 26.34 4.38 -65.86
C GLY A 50 27.51 4.93 -65.03
N ALA A 51 28.33 4.10 -64.37
CA ALA A 51 29.56 3.43 -64.88
C ALA A 51 30.78 4.40 -64.89
N GLU A 52 32.01 4.11 -64.41
CA GLU A 52 32.82 2.89 -64.33
C GLU A 52 33.83 2.97 -63.13
N GLU A 53 34.44 1.84 -62.81
CA GLU A 53 35.47 1.59 -61.78
C GLU A 53 36.85 2.19 -62.13
N GLU A 54 37.66 2.53 -61.10
CA GLU A 54 39.05 2.04 -60.91
C GLU A 54 39.75 2.81 -59.75
N ASP A 55 40.17 2.05 -58.73
CA ASP A 55 41.49 2.04 -58.08
C ASP A 55 42.27 3.37 -57.87
N LEU A 56 42.51 3.77 -56.60
CA LEU A 56 43.82 3.69 -55.91
C LEU A 56 43.85 4.44 -54.56
N GLU A 57 44.60 3.82 -53.64
CA GLU A 57 44.93 4.08 -52.24
C GLU A 57 45.28 5.52 -51.78
N ASP A 58 44.89 5.77 -50.51
CA ASP A 58 45.58 6.49 -49.43
C ASP A 58 46.37 7.79 -49.72
N LEU A 59 45.94 8.89 -49.07
CA LEU A 59 46.76 9.64 -48.10
C LEU A 59 46.00 10.83 -47.50
N GLU A 60 46.11 10.92 -46.17
CA GLU A 60 45.57 11.94 -45.26
C GLU A 60 46.03 13.37 -45.59
N GLY A 61 45.18 14.36 -45.30
CA GLY A 61 45.54 15.78 -45.39
C GLY A 61 44.41 16.73 -45.02
N ASP A 62 44.28 16.98 -43.72
CA ASP A 62 43.35 17.89 -43.05
C ASP A 62 43.48 19.37 -43.51
N ALA A 63 42.36 20.02 -43.82
CA ALA A 63 42.27 21.49 -43.92
C ALA A 63 40.84 21.97 -43.64
N GLN A 64 40.76 22.79 -42.59
CA GLN A 64 39.59 23.34 -41.93
C GLN A 64 38.83 24.37 -42.77
N ASP A 65 37.49 24.38 -42.66
CA ASP A 65 36.66 25.58 -42.83
C ASP A 65 35.58 25.59 -41.74
N GLU A 66 35.70 26.51 -40.78
CA GLU A 66 34.80 26.66 -39.63
C GLU A 66 33.47 27.35 -40.02
N ALA A 67 32.35 26.70 -39.70
CA ALA A 67 31.03 27.33 -39.62
C ALA A 67 30.74 27.79 -38.17
N PRO A 68 30.00 28.90 -37.95
CA PRO A 68 29.83 29.49 -36.62
C PRO A 68 29.01 28.61 -35.67
N PRO A 69 29.30 28.60 -34.35
CA PRO A 69 28.66 27.69 -33.42
C PRO A 69 27.22 28.11 -33.11
N ALA A 70 26.32 27.12 -33.06
CA ALA A 70 24.96 27.26 -32.58
C ALA A 70 24.91 27.77 -31.12
N PRO A 71 23.88 28.54 -30.73
CA PRO A 71 23.78 29.11 -29.39
C PRO A 71 23.65 27.99 -28.35
N LYS A 72 24.59 27.98 -27.40
CA LYS A 72 24.58 27.08 -26.23
C LYS A 72 23.34 27.36 -25.40
N THR A 73 22.52 26.34 -25.20
CA THR A 73 21.45 26.34 -24.20
C THR A 73 22.04 26.74 -22.83
N PRO A 74 21.36 27.61 -22.06
CA PRO A 74 21.88 28.03 -20.76
C PRO A 74 22.02 26.80 -19.85
N PRO A 75 23.13 26.68 -19.08
CA PRO A 75 23.32 25.56 -18.19
C PRO A 75 22.24 25.57 -17.12
N THR A 76 21.56 24.42 -16.96
CA THR A 76 20.69 24.16 -15.81
C THR A 76 21.48 24.45 -14.53
N PRO A 77 20.92 25.19 -13.56
CA PRO A 77 21.64 25.51 -12.32
C PRO A 77 22.02 24.20 -11.64
N LYS A 78 23.33 23.93 -11.57
CA LYS A 78 23.87 22.81 -10.80
C LYS A 78 23.78 23.21 -9.33
N VAL A 79 22.75 22.73 -8.64
CA VAL A 79 22.68 22.83 -7.19
C VAL A 79 23.92 22.11 -6.66
N THR A 80 24.81 22.86 -6.01
CA THR A 80 26.04 22.31 -5.43
C THR A 80 25.67 21.84 -4.02
N TYR A 81 25.86 20.56 -3.76
CA TYR A 81 25.58 19.98 -2.46
C TYR A 81 26.49 20.57 -1.38
N LYS A 82 25.89 20.93 -0.24
CA LYS A 82 26.62 21.31 0.97
C LYS A 82 26.07 20.44 2.10
N ALA A 83 26.97 19.76 2.82
CA ALA A 83 26.64 19.02 4.02
C ALA A 83 25.82 19.89 4.99
N PRO A 84 24.68 19.42 5.48
CA PRO A 84 23.89 20.15 6.46
C PRO A 84 24.68 20.26 7.78
N GLU A 85 24.72 21.47 8.36
CA GLU A 85 25.41 21.72 9.62
C GLU A 85 24.38 21.78 10.75
N PRO A 86 24.52 20.99 11.83
CA PRO A 86 23.53 20.97 12.89
C PRO A 86 23.64 22.26 13.72
N MET A 87 22.66 23.15 13.57
CA MET A 87 22.55 24.39 14.34
C MET A 87 21.49 24.27 15.43
N GLY A 88 21.90 24.25 16.70
CA GLY A 88 20.99 24.18 17.85
C GLY A 88 21.21 22.94 18.71
N GLU A 89 20.38 22.77 19.73
CA GLU A 89 20.41 21.56 20.56
C GLU A 89 19.92 20.34 19.76
N HIS A 90 20.72 19.29 19.73
CA HIS A 90 20.40 18.03 19.07
C HIS A 90 20.98 16.88 19.88
N PHE A 91 20.38 15.70 19.72
CA PHE A 91 20.78 14.47 20.40
C PHE A 91 21.57 13.55 19.46
N ILE A 92 21.26 13.61 18.16
CA ILE A 92 22.02 13.03 17.07
C ILE A 92 21.77 13.85 15.80
N ALA A 93 22.80 13.98 14.98
CA ALA A 93 22.74 14.57 13.64
C ALA A 93 23.72 13.80 12.77
N GLU A 94 23.21 12.98 11.88
CA GLU A 94 24.00 12.11 11.00
C GLU A 94 23.54 12.27 9.55
N SER A 95 24.46 12.70 8.70
CA SER A 95 24.27 12.92 7.25
C SER A 95 25.19 12.06 6.39
N PHE A 96 26.02 11.20 7.00
CA PHE A 96 26.95 10.27 6.33
C PHE A 96 27.92 10.86 5.29
N ASP A 97 28.04 12.20 5.22
CA ASP A 97 28.91 12.92 4.29
C ASP A 97 30.39 12.56 4.42
N ARG A 98 30.80 12.10 5.61
CA ARG A 98 32.17 11.62 5.88
C ARG A 98 32.49 10.33 5.12
N GLY A 99 31.47 9.61 4.64
CA GLY A 99 31.62 8.37 3.88
C GLY A 99 32.05 7.17 4.73
N THR A 100 31.96 7.27 6.05
CA THR A 100 32.33 6.22 7.02
C THR A 100 31.15 5.91 7.93
N LEU A 101 31.14 4.71 8.51
CA LEU A 101 30.16 4.28 9.53
C LEU A 101 30.63 4.65 10.95
N ASP A 102 31.36 5.75 11.10
CA ASP A 102 31.97 6.12 12.38
C ASP A 102 30.87 6.44 13.40
N GLY A 103 30.83 5.71 14.52
CA GLY A 103 29.80 5.85 15.55
C GLY A 103 28.60 4.91 15.39
N TRP A 104 28.54 4.13 14.30
CA TRP A 104 27.55 3.08 14.09
C TRP A 104 28.13 1.71 14.39
N VAL A 105 27.38 0.92 15.14
CA VAL A 105 27.71 -0.42 15.60
C VAL A 105 26.80 -1.42 14.91
N ILE A 106 27.39 -2.34 14.15
CA ILE A 106 26.66 -3.44 13.50
C ILE A 106 26.50 -4.57 14.50
N SER A 107 25.27 -5.05 14.66
CA SER A 107 24.98 -6.15 15.57
C SER A 107 25.60 -7.46 15.08
N ASN A 108 26.23 -8.20 15.99
CA ASN A 108 26.72 -9.56 15.74
C ASN A 108 25.81 -10.62 16.40
N ALA A 109 24.65 -10.21 16.89
CA ALA A 109 23.72 -11.07 17.61
C ALA A 109 23.06 -12.11 16.69
N LYS A 110 22.42 -13.10 17.33
CA LYS A 110 21.54 -14.06 16.66
C LYS A 110 20.20 -14.09 17.37
N LYS A 111 19.09 -14.22 16.63
CA LYS A 111 17.76 -14.49 17.20
C LYS A 111 17.78 -15.88 17.84
N GLU A 112 17.38 -15.97 19.11
CA GLU A 112 17.44 -17.23 19.87
C GLU A 112 16.29 -18.21 19.52
N ASP A 113 15.23 -17.76 18.83
CA ASP A 113 14.00 -18.54 18.56
C ASP A 113 13.67 -18.67 17.05
N THR A 114 14.67 -18.77 16.16
CA THR A 114 14.45 -18.87 14.71
C THR A 114 15.48 -19.80 14.07
N ASP A 115 15.15 -20.39 12.92
CA ASP A 115 16.07 -21.24 12.15
C ASP A 115 17.45 -20.58 11.98
N GLU A 116 18.53 -21.36 12.15
CA GLU A 116 19.91 -20.86 12.22
C GLU A 116 20.36 -20.06 10.98
N ASP A 117 19.70 -20.27 9.85
CA ASP A 117 19.93 -19.59 8.57
C ASP A 117 19.26 -18.21 8.49
N ILE A 118 18.19 -17.97 9.26
CA ILE A 118 17.42 -16.71 9.30
C ILE A 118 17.70 -15.93 10.60
N ALA A 119 18.20 -16.62 11.63
CA ALA A 119 18.46 -16.06 12.95
C ALA A 119 19.61 -15.04 12.99
N LYS A 120 20.55 -15.07 12.04
CA LYS A 120 21.73 -14.21 12.08
C LYS A 120 21.40 -12.84 11.47
N TYR A 121 21.82 -11.76 12.14
CA TYR A 121 21.82 -10.42 11.56
C TYR A 121 23.03 -10.27 10.63
N ASP A 122 23.00 -10.94 9.48
CA ASP A 122 24.11 -11.00 8.52
C ASP A 122 23.96 -10.03 7.34
N GLY A 123 23.03 -9.09 7.46
CA GLY A 123 22.78 -8.02 6.51
C GLY A 123 23.95 -7.04 6.38
N LYS A 124 24.35 -6.75 5.15
CA LYS A 124 25.44 -5.82 4.83
C LYS A 124 24.94 -4.39 4.68
N TRP A 125 25.65 -3.47 5.33
CA TRP A 125 25.49 -2.02 5.22
C TRP A 125 26.65 -1.42 4.42
N ALA A 126 26.37 -0.38 3.63
CA ALA A 126 27.38 0.39 2.92
C ALA A 126 27.03 1.89 3.00
N VAL A 127 28.04 2.76 3.00
CA VAL A 127 27.83 4.21 2.85
C VAL A 127 28.19 4.57 1.42
N GLU A 128 27.19 4.87 0.61
CA GLU A 128 27.33 5.16 -0.83
C GLU A 128 26.38 6.27 -1.27
N GLU A 129 26.60 6.80 -2.46
CA GLU A 129 25.68 7.74 -3.09
C GLU A 129 24.48 6.96 -3.69
N MET A 130 23.32 7.62 -3.82
CA MET A 130 22.17 7.04 -4.50
C MET A 130 22.50 6.68 -5.96
N LYS A 131 22.01 5.54 -6.46
CA LYS A 131 22.24 5.08 -7.84
C LYS A 131 21.78 6.12 -8.87
N ASP A 132 20.68 6.79 -8.59
CA ASP A 132 20.09 7.84 -9.41
C ASP A 132 20.32 9.24 -8.81
N SER A 133 21.43 9.47 -8.09
CA SER A 133 21.69 10.73 -7.41
C SER A 133 21.64 11.94 -8.37
N LYS A 134 20.86 12.95 -7.98
CA LYS A 134 20.82 14.27 -8.64
C LYS A 134 21.71 15.29 -7.94
N LEU A 135 22.29 14.91 -6.79
CA LEU A 135 23.20 15.72 -5.98
C LEU A 135 24.48 14.92 -5.72
N PRO A 136 25.53 15.10 -6.54
CA PRO A 136 26.80 14.40 -6.32
C PRO A 136 27.43 14.85 -5.00
N GLY A 137 27.90 13.89 -4.21
CA GLY A 137 28.49 14.11 -2.88
C GLY A 137 27.57 13.81 -1.69
N ASP A 138 26.26 13.67 -1.92
CA ASP A 138 25.29 13.24 -0.91
C ASP A 138 25.36 11.70 -0.75
N LYS A 139 25.85 11.26 0.41
CA LYS A 139 26.03 9.84 0.74
C LYS A 139 25.07 9.48 1.87
N GLY A 140 24.59 8.25 1.86
CA GLY A 140 23.73 7.75 2.92
C GLY A 140 24.03 6.30 3.25
N LEU A 141 23.40 5.82 4.31
CA LEU A 141 23.46 4.44 4.74
C LEU A 141 22.55 3.59 3.85
N VAL A 142 23.13 2.62 3.16
CA VAL A 142 22.41 1.74 2.23
C VAL A 142 22.39 0.31 2.73
N LEU A 143 21.19 -0.26 2.78
CA LEU A 143 20.93 -1.66 3.03
C LEU A 143 21.16 -2.47 1.75
N LYS A 144 22.22 -3.28 1.66
CA LYS A 144 22.61 -3.94 0.39
C LYS A 144 22.09 -5.36 0.22
N SER A 145 21.74 -6.05 1.31
CA SER A 145 21.45 -7.49 1.22
C SER A 145 19.97 -7.76 1.06
N ARG A 146 19.63 -8.73 0.20
CA ARG A 146 18.26 -9.17 -0.05
C ARG A 146 17.87 -10.30 0.88
N ALA A 147 16.63 -10.28 1.40
CA ALA A 147 16.03 -11.34 2.21
C ALA A 147 16.85 -11.68 3.48
N LYS A 148 17.42 -10.66 4.12
CA LYS A 148 18.25 -10.79 5.33
C LYS A 148 17.81 -9.85 6.43
N HIS A 149 18.08 -10.23 7.67
CA HIS A 149 17.94 -9.37 8.82
C HIS A 149 19.15 -8.44 8.93
N HIS A 150 18.88 -7.15 9.09
CA HIS A 150 19.89 -6.12 9.24
C HIS A 150 19.70 -5.46 10.61
N ALA A 151 20.78 -5.34 11.36
CA ALA A 151 20.78 -4.64 12.64
C ALA A 151 22.00 -3.73 12.73
N ILE A 152 21.77 -2.43 12.88
CA ILE A 152 22.80 -1.43 13.11
C ILE A 152 22.27 -0.38 14.09
N SER A 153 23.12 0.16 14.94
CA SER A 153 22.72 1.15 15.94
C SER A 153 23.78 2.20 16.16
N ALA A 154 23.37 3.38 16.61
CA ALA A 154 24.23 4.50 16.95
C ALA A 154 23.85 5.04 18.33
N GLN A 155 24.86 5.35 19.15
CA GLN A 155 24.64 5.96 20.45
C GLN A 155 24.37 7.46 20.29
N LEU A 156 23.43 7.98 21.08
CA LEU A 156 23.15 9.42 21.11
C LEU A 156 24.28 10.17 21.83
N LEU A 157 24.43 11.47 21.52
CA LEU A 157 25.36 12.36 22.23
C LEU A 157 25.03 12.47 23.71
N ARG A 158 23.73 12.43 24.03
CA ARG A 158 23.18 12.43 25.39
C ARG A 158 21.85 11.67 25.40
N PRO A 159 21.46 11.00 26.51
CA PRO A 159 20.14 10.39 26.61
C PRO A 159 19.02 11.43 26.51
N PHE A 160 17.92 11.07 25.85
CA PHE A 160 16.73 11.91 25.80
C PHE A 160 15.76 11.48 26.91
N THR A 161 15.27 12.45 27.68
CA THR A 161 14.31 12.24 28.78
C THR A 161 12.99 12.92 28.46
N PHE A 162 11.88 12.22 28.66
CA PHE A 162 10.54 12.75 28.43
C PHE A 162 10.03 13.53 29.64
N ASP A 163 10.30 14.83 29.69
CA ASP A 163 9.92 15.70 30.80
C ASP A 163 8.92 16.80 30.39
N THR A 164 9.42 17.87 29.79
CA THR A 164 8.73 19.12 29.47
C THR A 164 8.98 19.58 28.05
N LYS A 165 9.99 19.01 27.38
CA LYS A 165 10.32 19.34 25.99
C LYS A 165 9.73 18.30 25.02
N PRO A 166 9.30 18.70 23.81
CA PRO A 166 8.82 17.75 22.82
C PRO A 166 9.97 16.89 22.27
N LEU A 167 9.62 15.71 21.75
CA LEU A 167 10.54 14.87 20.99
C LEU A 167 10.27 15.08 19.50
N ILE A 168 11.33 15.33 18.73
CA ILE A 168 11.27 15.40 17.28
C ILE A 168 12.31 14.44 16.70
N VAL A 169 11.85 13.51 15.86
CA VAL A 169 12.70 12.52 15.17
C VAL A 169 12.47 12.67 13.68
N GLN A 170 13.56 12.83 12.93
CA GLN A 170 13.53 12.99 11.48
C GLN A 170 14.59 12.12 10.83
N TYR A 171 14.24 11.54 9.69
CA TYR A 171 15.18 10.86 8.81
C TYR A 171 14.56 10.66 7.43
N GLU A 172 15.41 10.41 6.45
CA GLU A 172 15.04 10.21 5.07
C GLU A 172 15.11 8.73 4.71
N VAL A 173 14.17 8.28 3.88
CA VAL A 173 14.19 6.95 3.26
C VAL A 173 13.92 7.07 1.77
N ASN A 174 14.72 6.37 0.98
CA ASN A 174 14.48 6.17 -0.44
C ASN A 174 14.53 4.66 -0.77
N PHE A 175 13.44 4.15 -1.34
CA PHE A 175 13.38 2.79 -1.88
C PHE A 175 13.83 2.80 -3.35
N GLN A 176 15.14 2.75 -3.61
CA GLN A 176 15.70 2.98 -4.95
C GLN A 176 15.18 2.01 -6.02
N LEU A 177 14.94 0.75 -5.64
CA LEU A 177 14.39 -0.27 -6.54
C LEU A 177 12.85 -0.43 -6.42
N GLY A 178 12.21 0.35 -5.55
CA GLY A 178 10.89 0.04 -4.98
C GLY A 178 11.00 -1.00 -3.86
N ILE A 179 9.93 -1.18 -3.08
CA ILE A 179 9.89 -2.17 -1.99
C ILE A 179 8.67 -3.08 -2.13
N ASP A 180 8.90 -4.39 -2.09
CA ASP A 180 7.83 -5.39 -2.16
C ASP A 180 7.35 -5.76 -0.76
N CYS A 181 8.28 -6.24 0.05
CA CYS A 181 8.08 -6.53 1.47
C CYS A 181 9.34 -6.25 2.27
N GLY A 182 9.27 -5.32 3.22
CA GLY A 182 10.34 -4.94 4.12
C GLY A 182 10.04 -3.67 4.93
N GLY A 183 10.77 -3.51 6.02
CA GLY A 183 10.70 -2.33 6.89
C GLY A 183 11.83 -1.34 6.62
N ALA A 184 11.56 -0.06 6.89
CA ALA A 184 12.55 1.01 6.95
C ALA A 184 12.27 1.96 8.14
N TYR A 185 11.83 1.38 9.25
CA TYR A 185 11.58 2.08 10.51
C TYR A 185 12.82 2.17 11.41
N VAL A 186 12.86 3.20 12.24
CA VAL A 186 13.84 3.36 13.32
C VAL A 186 13.26 2.89 14.65
N LYS A 187 14.11 2.34 15.51
CA LYS A 187 13.81 2.03 16.91
C LYS A 187 14.67 2.91 17.81
N LEU A 188 14.04 3.62 18.74
CA LEU A 188 14.73 4.38 19.79
C LEU A 188 14.95 3.45 20.99
N LEU A 189 16.18 3.04 21.23
CA LEU A 189 16.52 2.02 22.22
C LEU A 189 16.50 2.59 23.63
N SER A 190 15.72 1.97 24.51
CA SER A 190 15.50 2.44 25.88
C SER A 190 16.82 2.47 26.65
N GLN A 191 16.98 3.46 27.50
CA GLN A 191 18.15 3.61 28.35
C GLN A 191 18.17 2.51 29.40
N THR A 192 19.07 1.54 29.23
CA THR A 192 19.39 0.53 30.24
C THR A 192 20.87 0.65 30.61
N PRO A 193 21.25 0.34 31.87
CA PRO A 193 22.64 0.41 32.30
C PRO A 193 23.55 -0.57 31.55
N ASP A 194 22.99 -1.67 31.04
CA ASP A 194 23.70 -2.75 30.34
C ASP A 194 23.37 -2.78 28.83
N ILE A 195 23.12 -1.63 28.19
CA ILE A 195 22.83 -1.60 26.75
C ILE A 195 24.08 -2.00 25.94
N ASP A 196 24.05 -3.21 25.39
CA ASP A 196 25.08 -3.70 24.48
C ASP A 196 24.60 -3.55 23.02
N LEU A 197 25.19 -2.60 22.31
CA LEU A 197 24.87 -2.31 20.91
C LEU A 197 25.36 -3.41 19.95
N ASP A 198 26.37 -4.18 20.35
CA ASP A 198 26.85 -5.34 19.57
C ASP A 198 25.86 -6.51 19.62
N GLN A 199 24.99 -6.54 20.65
CA GLN A 199 23.96 -7.56 20.85
C GLN A 199 22.54 -7.05 20.54
N PHE A 200 22.41 -6.14 19.57
CA PHE A 200 21.11 -5.59 19.19
C PHE A 200 20.25 -6.62 18.43
N VAL A 201 19.12 -7.00 19.03
CA VAL A 201 18.13 -7.95 18.51
C VAL A 201 16.71 -7.38 18.51
N ASP A 202 15.74 -8.13 17.97
CA ASP A 202 14.31 -7.80 17.90
C ASP A 202 13.67 -7.59 19.27
N LYS A 203 14.09 -8.38 20.29
CA LYS A 203 13.61 -8.28 21.68
C LYS A 203 14.25 -7.15 22.48
N THR A 204 15.21 -6.42 21.92
CA THR A 204 15.90 -5.33 22.63
C THR A 204 14.88 -4.28 23.09
N PRO A 205 14.93 -3.84 24.36
CA PRO A 205 13.99 -2.85 24.86
C PRO A 205 14.14 -1.53 24.10
N TYR A 206 13.02 -1.06 23.56
CA TYR A 206 12.92 0.20 22.85
C TYR A 206 11.78 1.02 23.43
N THR A 207 11.84 2.35 23.26
CA THR A 207 10.80 3.26 23.74
C THR A 207 9.81 3.57 22.63
N ILE A 208 10.32 3.91 21.44
CA ILE A 208 9.51 4.27 20.27
C ILE A 208 10.04 3.51 19.05
N MET A 209 9.13 2.99 18.24
CA MET A 209 9.40 2.53 16.88
C MET A 209 8.63 3.43 15.92
N PHE A 210 9.32 4.01 14.94
CA PHE A 210 8.75 4.96 14.01
C PHE A 210 9.27 4.75 12.59
N GLY A 211 8.38 4.71 11.61
CA GLY A 211 8.78 4.75 10.20
C GLY A 211 8.00 3.86 9.23
N PRO A 212 8.33 3.93 7.94
CA PRO A 212 7.64 3.19 6.90
C PRO A 212 7.94 1.70 6.96
N ASP A 213 6.90 0.90 6.76
CA ASP A 213 6.94 -0.54 6.61
C ASP A 213 5.92 -0.95 5.54
N LYS A 214 6.30 -1.87 4.67
CA LYS A 214 5.42 -2.37 3.62
C LYS A 214 5.58 -3.86 3.50
N CYS A 215 4.47 -4.59 3.39
CA CYS A 215 4.52 -5.97 2.91
C CYS A 215 3.33 -6.28 2.01
N GLY A 216 3.61 -6.58 0.74
CA GLY A 216 2.56 -6.78 -0.27
C GLY A 216 1.80 -5.49 -0.55
N GLU A 217 0.49 -5.50 -0.29
CA GLU A 217 -0.40 -4.34 -0.45
C GLU A 217 -0.65 -3.58 0.87
N ASP A 218 -0.06 -4.02 1.98
CA ASP A 218 -0.19 -3.32 3.26
C ASP A 218 0.91 -2.27 3.39
N TYR A 219 0.54 -1.00 3.23
CA TYR A 219 1.39 0.17 3.41
C TYR A 219 1.16 0.74 4.82
N LYS A 220 2.17 0.68 5.68
CA LYS A 220 2.08 1.10 7.08
C LYS A 220 3.16 2.12 7.41
N LEU A 221 2.77 3.16 8.12
CA LEU A 221 3.69 4.07 8.79
C LEU A 221 3.57 3.81 10.28
N HIS A 222 4.52 3.05 10.83
CA HIS A 222 4.50 2.69 12.24
C HIS A 222 4.77 3.92 13.08
N PHE A 223 3.94 4.12 14.10
CA PHE A 223 4.29 4.88 15.29
C PHE A 223 3.81 4.05 16.48
N ILE A 224 4.77 3.42 17.15
CA ILE A 224 4.54 2.52 18.27
C ILE A 224 5.35 3.04 19.43
N PHE A 225 4.76 3.13 20.60
CA PHE A 225 5.52 3.36 21.82
C PHE A 225 5.22 2.29 22.86
N ARG A 226 6.21 2.02 23.70
CA ARG A 226 6.09 1.03 24.77
C ARG A 226 5.68 1.73 26.05
N HIS A 227 4.45 1.45 26.49
CA HIS A 227 3.91 1.98 27.72
C HIS A 227 4.14 0.99 28.86
N LYS A 228 4.66 1.47 29.99
CA LYS A 228 4.82 0.66 31.20
C LYS A 228 3.53 0.71 32.00
N ASN A 229 2.88 -0.43 32.17
CA ASN A 229 1.70 -0.55 33.00
C ASN A 229 2.04 -0.15 34.45
N PRO A 230 1.36 0.86 35.05
CA PRO A 230 1.68 1.33 36.38
C PRO A 230 1.31 0.35 37.49
N LYS A 231 0.39 -0.60 37.23
CA LYS A 231 -0.02 -1.64 38.19
C LYS A 231 0.87 -2.89 38.12
N THR A 232 1.07 -3.44 36.92
CA THR A 232 1.80 -4.71 36.75
C THR A 232 3.30 -4.50 36.54
N GLY A 233 3.69 -3.31 36.07
CA GLY A 233 5.08 -3.00 35.70
C GLY A 233 5.52 -3.58 34.35
N GLU A 234 4.63 -4.30 33.66
CA GLU A 234 4.88 -4.89 32.34
C GLU A 234 4.82 -3.81 31.25
N TYR A 235 5.58 -4.02 30.17
CA TYR A 235 5.56 -3.13 29.01
C TYR A 235 4.60 -3.66 27.96
N GLU A 236 3.73 -2.80 27.47
CA GLU A 236 2.80 -3.08 26.40
C GLU A 236 3.06 -2.13 25.22
N GLU A 237 3.01 -2.67 24.00
CA GLU A 237 3.16 -1.88 22.78
C GLU A 237 1.82 -1.23 22.41
N LYS A 238 1.86 0.09 22.22
CA LYS A 238 0.70 0.90 21.86
C LYS A 238 0.92 1.43 20.45
N HIS A 239 0.06 1.03 19.52
CA HIS A 239 0.18 1.37 18.10
C HIS A 239 -0.73 2.56 17.77
N ALA A 240 -0.18 3.57 17.11
CA ALA A 240 -1.00 4.64 16.55
C ALA A 240 -1.97 4.08 15.51
N LYS A 241 -3.18 4.64 15.46
CA LYS A 241 -4.13 4.35 14.38
C LYS A 241 -3.51 4.68 13.03
N LYS A 242 -3.88 3.89 12.00
CA LYS A 242 -3.43 4.12 10.64
C LYS A 242 -3.85 5.52 10.17
N PRO A 243 -3.00 6.24 9.41
CA PRO A 243 -3.40 7.52 8.82
C PRO A 243 -4.47 7.30 7.74
N ASP A 244 -5.34 8.31 7.57
CA ASP A 244 -6.35 8.33 6.50
C ASP A 244 -5.75 8.69 5.13
N ALA A 245 -4.51 9.21 5.10
CA ALA A 245 -3.81 9.59 3.89
C ALA A 245 -3.34 8.36 3.09
N ASP A 246 -3.39 8.46 1.76
CA ASP A 246 -2.84 7.42 0.88
C ASP A 246 -1.30 7.45 0.94
N LEU A 247 -0.73 6.40 1.51
CA LEU A 247 0.72 6.25 1.66
C LEU A 247 1.38 5.61 0.44
N ARG A 248 0.63 5.06 -0.52
CA ARG A 248 1.16 4.20 -1.60
C ARG A 248 2.24 4.88 -2.44
N THR A 249 2.11 6.17 -2.69
CA THR A 249 3.04 6.93 -3.54
C THR A 249 4.45 6.92 -2.96
N TYR A 250 4.59 7.05 -1.64
CA TYR A 250 5.87 7.15 -0.95
C TYR A 250 6.73 5.88 -0.99
N TYR A 251 6.14 4.73 -1.36
CA TYR A 251 6.84 3.44 -1.44
C TYR A 251 7.12 3.02 -2.88
N THR A 252 6.50 3.69 -3.87
CA THR A 252 6.50 3.24 -5.28
C THR A 252 7.12 4.23 -6.25
N ASP A 253 7.23 5.51 -5.89
CA ASP A 253 7.77 6.55 -6.78
C ASP A 253 9.31 6.55 -6.89
N LYS A 254 10.01 5.77 -6.04
CA LYS A 254 11.47 5.63 -5.97
C LYS A 254 12.20 6.94 -5.63
N LYS A 255 11.50 7.87 -4.98
CA LYS A 255 12.05 9.15 -4.53
C LYS A 255 12.43 9.11 -3.05
N THR A 256 13.15 10.15 -2.64
CA THR A 256 13.56 10.31 -1.25
C THR A 256 12.47 11.04 -0.48
N HIS A 257 11.92 10.39 0.53
CA HIS A 257 10.91 10.96 1.41
C HIS A 257 11.45 11.21 2.80
N LEU A 258 11.03 12.33 3.38
CA LEU A 258 11.39 12.73 4.74
C LEU A 258 10.28 12.30 5.70
N TYR A 259 10.62 11.49 6.70
CA TYR A 259 9.71 11.06 7.75
C TYR A 259 10.02 11.83 9.02
N THR A 260 9.01 12.48 9.58
CA THR A 260 9.12 13.28 10.81
C THR A 260 8.07 12.85 11.82
N LEU A 261 8.50 12.53 13.04
CA LEU A 261 7.63 12.32 14.19
C LEU A 261 7.83 13.46 15.17
N VAL A 262 6.72 14.08 15.60
CA VAL A 262 6.68 15.08 16.67
C VAL A 262 5.79 14.54 17.77
N VAL A 263 6.33 14.43 18.98
CA VAL A 263 5.57 14.04 20.18
C VAL A 263 5.67 15.15 21.20
N ASN A 264 4.53 15.72 21.56
CA ASN A 264 4.46 16.86 22.46
C ASN A 264 4.19 16.43 23.91
N PRO A 265 4.62 17.23 24.90
CA PRO A 265 4.41 16.96 26.32
C PRO A 265 2.94 16.96 26.77
N ASP A 266 2.04 17.50 25.94
CA ASP A 266 0.59 17.52 26.16
C ASP A 266 -0.10 16.19 25.73
N ASN A 267 0.70 15.17 25.42
CA ASN A 267 0.28 13.88 24.87
C ASN A 267 -0.30 13.94 23.46
N THR A 268 -0.07 15.02 22.71
CA THR A 268 -0.36 15.06 21.27
C THR A 268 0.82 14.55 20.46
N PHE A 269 0.54 14.00 19.29
CA PHE A 269 1.57 13.62 18.33
C PHE A 269 1.16 14.03 16.92
N GLU A 270 2.16 14.28 16.10
CA GLU A 270 2.03 14.57 14.68
C GLU A 270 3.07 13.76 13.92
N VAL A 271 2.62 13.13 12.83
CA VAL A 271 3.49 12.43 11.88
C VAL A 271 3.42 13.18 10.58
N LEU A 272 4.57 13.65 10.11
CA LEU A 272 4.71 14.35 8.86
C LEU A 272 5.54 13.51 7.88
N VAL A 273 5.08 13.45 6.65
CA VAL A 273 5.84 12.93 5.51
C VAL A 273 6.05 14.09 4.55
N ASP A 274 7.29 14.36 4.15
CA ASP A 274 7.64 15.45 3.24
C ASP A 274 7.17 16.83 3.74
N GLN A 275 7.24 17.05 5.05
CA GLN A 275 6.72 18.22 5.78
C GLN A 275 5.19 18.40 5.72
N THR A 276 4.45 17.41 5.23
CA THR A 276 2.98 17.38 5.22
C THR A 276 2.46 16.47 6.32
N VAL A 277 1.53 16.95 7.16
CA VAL A 277 0.95 16.15 8.24
C VAL A 277 0.07 15.05 7.63
N VAL A 278 0.47 13.78 7.83
CA VAL A 278 -0.28 12.60 7.36
C VAL A 278 -1.07 11.93 8.48
N ASN A 279 -0.61 12.09 9.72
CA ASN A 279 -1.29 11.56 10.91
C ASN A 279 -1.16 12.55 12.06
N SER A 280 -2.18 12.68 12.87
CA SER A 280 -2.17 13.49 14.10
C SER A 280 -3.18 12.93 15.08
N GLY A 281 -2.88 12.99 16.37
CA GLY A 281 -3.80 12.52 17.39
C GLY A 281 -3.27 12.71 18.80
N SER A 282 -3.89 12.03 19.75
CA SER A 282 -3.40 11.97 21.13
C SER A 282 -2.98 10.55 21.51
N LEU A 283 -1.91 10.44 22.30
CA LEU A 283 -1.43 9.18 22.88
C LEU A 283 -2.51 8.48 23.74
N LEU A 284 -3.52 9.22 24.23
CA LEU A 284 -4.59 8.66 25.06
C LEU A 284 -5.75 8.07 24.25
N THR A 285 -6.11 8.68 23.12
CA THR A 285 -7.33 8.35 22.36
C THR A 285 -7.06 7.62 21.05
N ASP A 286 -5.89 7.83 20.46
CA ASP A 286 -5.57 7.40 19.09
C ASP A 286 -4.56 6.27 19.03
N MET A 287 -4.49 5.52 20.13
CA MET A 287 -3.65 4.34 20.29
C MET A 287 -4.49 3.07 20.41
N THR A 288 -4.01 2.00 19.78
CA THR A 288 -4.56 0.65 19.84
C THR A 288 -3.47 -0.32 20.27
N PRO A 289 -3.63 -1.04 21.39
CA PRO A 289 -4.67 -0.90 22.41
C PRO A 289 -4.63 0.49 23.09
N PRO A 290 -5.73 0.94 23.72
CA PRO A 290 -5.72 2.21 24.46
C PRO A 290 -4.73 2.15 25.63
N VAL A 291 -4.12 3.29 25.98
CA VAL A 291 -3.21 3.40 27.14
C VAL A 291 -3.97 3.06 28.42
N ASN A 292 -5.12 3.69 28.61
CA ASN A 292 -5.99 3.44 29.75
C ASN A 292 -6.98 2.33 29.38
N PRO A 293 -6.93 1.17 30.05
CA PRO A 293 -7.91 0.12 29.83
C PRO A 293 -9.32 0.60 30.18
N THR A 294 -10.35 -0.03 29.62
CA THR A 294 -11.74 0.34 29.93
C THR A 294 -12.06 0.10 31.40
N ALA A 295 -12.85 1.00 32.00
CA ALA A 295 -13.28 0.89 33.39
C ALA A 295 -14.18 -0.33 33.63
N GLU A 296 -14.89 -0.76 32.60
CA GLU A 296 -15.76 -1.94 32.62
C GLU A 296 -15.32 -2.93 31.55
N ILE A 297 -15.39 -4.22 31.87
CA ILE A 297 -15.20 -5.34 30.95
C ILE A 297 -16.46 -6.19 30.94
N GLU A 298 -16.67 -6.94 29.86
CA GLU A 298 -17.71 -7.97 29.82
C GLU A 298 -17.30 -9.11 30.76
N ASP A 299 -18.26 -9.58 31.56
CA ASP A 299 -18.07 -10.66 32.52
C ASP A 299 -17.77 -11.96 31.75
N PRO A 300 -16.56 -12.52 31.87
CA PRO A 300 -16.21 -13.74 31.16
C PRO A 300 -16.96 -14.98 31.69
N ASP A 301 -17.52 -14.90 32.91
CA ASP A 301 -18.26 -15.98 33.54
C ASP A 301 -19.77 -15.90 33.25
N ASP A 302 -20.24 -14.80 32.66
CA ASP A 302 -21.65 -14.63 32.28
C ASP A 302 -21.93 -15.38 30.96
N GLN A 303 -23.03 -16.13 30.95
CA GLN A 303 -23.40 -16.98 29.82
C GLN A 303 -24.80 -16.65 29.35
N LYS A 304 -25.00 -16.74 28.03
CA LYS A 304 -26.31 -16.56 27.43
C LYS A 304 -27.30 -17.57 28.01
N PRO A 305 -28.41 -17.12 28.63
CA PRO A 305 -29.47 -18.01 29.07
C PRO A 305 -30.08 -18.79 27.90
N GLU A 306 -30.44 -20.06 28.12
CA GLU A 306 -31.04 -20.91 27.07
C GLU A 306 -32.41 -20.40 26.60
N ASP A 307 -33.12 -19.65 27.46
CA ASP A 307 -34.42 -19.03 27.19
C ASP A 307 -34.34 -17.68 26.47
N TRP A 308 -33.12 -17.20 26.18
CA TRP A 308 -32.91 -15.94 25.48
C TRP A 308 -33.08 -16.10 23.96
N ASP A 309 -34.19 -15.58 23.43
CA ASP A 309 -34.47 -15.65 21.99
C ASP A 309 -33.90 -14.43 21.24
N GLU A 310 -32.85 -14.66 20.46
CA GLU A 310 -32.19 -13.66 19.61
C GLU A 310 -32.76 -13.61 18.19
N ARG A 311 -33.77 -14.44 17.87
CA ARG A 311 -34.33 -14.48 16.52
C ARG A 311 -35.31 -13.32 16.37
N PRO A 312 -35.03 -12.32 15.51
CA PRO A 312 -35.94 -11.19 15.32
C PRO A 312 -37.23 -11.62 14.65
N LYS A 313 -37.18 -12.66 13.79
CA LYS A 313 -38.32 -13.20 13.07
C LYS A 313 -38.39 -14.71 13.21
N ILE A 314 -39.60 -15.22 13.36
CA ILE A 314 -39.93 -16.65 13.40
C ILE A 314 -40.94 -16.97 12.31
N GLN A 315 -40.99 -18.22 11.87
CA GLN A 315 -42.06 -18.68 10.99
C GLN A 315 -43.40 -18.58 11.72
N ASP A 316 -44.42 -18.09 11.03
CA ASP A 316 -45.77 -17.98 11.58
C ASP A 316 -46.27 -19.38 11.97
N PRO A 317 -46.50 -19.66 13.27
CA PRO A 317 -47.00 -20.95 13.71
C PRO A 317 -48.47 -21.15 13.35
N ALA A 318 -49.20 -20.10 12.99
CA ALA A 318 -50.60 -20.16 12.56
C ALA A 318 -50.75 -20.40 11.05
N ALA A 319 -49.69 -20.17 10.27
CA ALA A 319 -49.74 -20.45 8.84
C ALA A 319 -49.53 -21.94 8.59
N SER A 320 -50.46 -22.55 7.86
CA SER A 320 -50.36 -23.92 7.36
C SER A 320 -50.20 -23.93 5.86
N LYS A 321 -49.55 -24.97 5.33
CA LYS A 321 -49.45 -25.23 3.90
C LYS A 321 -50.86 -25.21 3.26
N PRO A 322 -51.11 -24.38 2.23
CA PRO A 322 -52.35 -24.40 1.49
C PRO A 322 -52.58 -25.74 0.77
N GLU A 323 -53.84 -26.17 0.64
CA GLU A 323 -54.19 -27.43 -0.05
C GLU A 323 -53.87 -27.40 -1.55
N ASP A 324 -53.80 -26.22 -2.17
CA ASP A 324 -53.47 -26.00 -3.59
C ASP A 324 -51.96 -25.91 -3.87
N TRP A 325 -51.12 -26.20 -2.87
CA TRP A 325 -49.66 -26.17 -2.98
C TRP A 325 -49.10 -27.59 -3.11
N ASP A 326 -48.95 -28.05 -4.34
CA ASP A 326 -48.28 -29.32 -4.62
C ASP A 326 -46.75 -29.15 -4.56
N GLU A 327 -46.10 -29.85 -3.64
CA GLU A 327 -44.63 -29.83 -3.46
C GLU A 327 -43.92 -30.92 -4.26
N ASP A 328 -44.68 -31.92 -4.72
CA ASP A 328 -44.17 -33.05 -5.50
C ASP A 328 -44.25 -32.78 -7.01
N ALA A 329 -44.91 -31.67 -7.40
CA ALA A 329 -44.90 -31.18 -8.77
C ALA A 329 -43.44 -30.98 -9.24
N PRO A 330 -43.04 -31.56 -10.39
CA PRO A 330 -41.70 -31.33 -10.93
C PRO A 330 -41.58 -29.90 -11.45
N ALA A 331 -40.38 -29.31 -11.33
CA ALA A 331 -40.10 -27.96 -11.82
C ALA A 331 -40.25 -27.86 -13.34
N GLN A 332 -39.97 -28.96 -14.05
CA GLN A 332 -40.13 -29.04 -15.49
C GLN A 332 -40.93 -30.27 -15.90
N ILE A 333 -41.74 -30.10 -16.94
CA ILE A 333 -42.55 -31.14 -17.56
C ILE A 333 -42.16 -31.25 -19.04
N PRO A 334 -42.26 -32.44 -19.66
CA PRO A 334 -42.02 -32.57 -21.10
C PRO A 334 -43.00 -31.69 -21.89
N ASP A 335 -42.50 -31.01 -22.90
CA ASP A 335 -43.32 -30.26 -23.83
C ASP A 335 -44.10 -31.23 -24.75
N GLU A 336 -45.42 -31.28 -24.57
CA GLU A 336 -46.31 -32.10 -25.40
C GLU A 336 -46.49 -31.53 -26.80
N ASP A 337 -46.34 -30.21 -26.97
CA ASP A 337 -46.46 -29.51 -28.24
C ASP A 337 -45.17 -29.60 -29.08
N ALA A 338 -44.03 -29.93 -28.45
CA ALA A 338 -42.79 -30.18 -29.15
C ALA A 338 -42.89 -31.43 -30.03
N VAL A 339 -42.73 -31.24 -31.33
CA VAL A 339 -42.67 -32.32 -32.32
C VAL A 339 -41.20 -32.56 -32.68
N LYS A 340 -40.82 -33.83 -32.77
CA LYS A 340 -39.50 -34.24 -33.22
C LYS A 340 -39.24 -33.72 -34.65
N PRO A 341 -38.12 -33.03 -34.92
CA PRO A 341 -37.79 -32.55 -36.26
C PRO A 341 -37.66 -33.68 -37.29
N ASP A 342 -38.16 -33.44 -38.50
CA ASP A 342 -37.97 -34.35 -39.63
C ASP A 342 -36.48 -34.43 -40.01
N GLY A 343 -35.89 -35.63 -40.01
CA GLY A 343 -34.46 -35.85 -40.32
C GLY A 343 -33.54 -36.11 -39.13
N TRP A 344 -34.10 -36.23 -37.91
CA TRP A 344 -33.34 -36.63 -36.72
C TRP A 344 -32.80 -38.06 -36.83
N LEU A 345 -31.50 -38.25 -36.55
CA LEU A 345 -30.83 -39.54 -36.67
C LEU A 345 -30.85 -40.29 -35.32
N ASP A 346 -31.84 -41.15 -35.08
CA ASP A 346 -31.97 -41.88 -33.80
C ASP A 346 -30.89 -42.93 -33.55
N ASP A 347 -30.41 -43.55 -34.63
CA ASP A 347 -29.49 -44.69 -34.58
C ASP A 347 -28.02 -44.27 -34.47
N GLU A 348 -27.71 -42.98 -34.71
CA GLU A 348 -26.36 -42.42 -34.64
C GLU A 348 -26.16 -41.74 -33.28
N PRO A 349 -25.10 -42.07 -32.52
CA PRO A 349 -24.81 -41.40 -31.27
C PRO A 349 -24.37 -39.95 -31.53
N GLU A 350 -24.74 -39.05 -30.60
CA GLU A 350 -24.37 -37.62 -30.65
C GLU A 350 -22.84 -37.42 -30.57
N TYR A 351 -22.17 -38.31 -29.83
CA TYR A 351 -20.72 -38.34 -29.68
C TYR A 351 -20.17 -39.70 -30.07
N ILE A 352 -19.01 -39.70 -30.73
CA ILE A 352 -18.21 -40.88 -31.06
C ILE A 352 -16.84 -40.76 -30.41
N GLY A 353 -16.17 -41.87 -30.11
CA GLY A 353 -14.77 -41.82 -29.69
C GLY A 353 -13.91 -41.23 -30.80
N ASP A 354 -13.00 -40.32 -30.46
CA ASP A 354 -12.07 -39.71 -31.39
C ASP A 354 -11.22 -40.79 -32.09
N PRO A 355 -11.31 -40.96 -33.41
CA PRO A 355 -10.55 -41.98 -34.15
C PRO A 355 -9.04 -41.69 -34.17
N ASP A 356 -8.63 -40.45 -33.92
CA ASP A 356 -7.23 -40.01 -33.92
C ASP A 356 -6.61 -40.00 -32.50
N ALA A 357 -7.41 -40.27 -31.46
CA ALA A 357 -6.91 -40.35 -30.09
C ALA A 357 -6.10 -41.64 -29.88
N VAL A 358 -4.84 -41.47 -29.51
CA VAL A 358 -3.94 -42.57 -29.14
C VAL A 358 -3.81 -42.64 -27.63
N LYS A 359 -3.91 -43.84 -27.07
CA LYS A 359 -3.67 -44.09 -25.64
C LYS A 359 -2.26 -43.60 -25.24
N PRO A 360 -2.13 -42.76 -24.20
CA PRO A 360 -0.82 -42.33 -23.70
C PRO A 360 0.05 -43.52 -23.24
N GLU A 361 1.36 -43.46 -23.48
CA GLU A 361 2.30 -44.52 -23.09
C GLU A 361 2.45 -44.67 -21.55
N ASP A 362 2.15 -43.61 -20.80
CA ASP A 362 2.20 -43.56 -19.34
C ASP A 362 0.85 -43.90 -18.67
N TRP A 363 -0.14 -44.39 -19.43
CA TRP A 363 -1.45 -44.78 -18.88
C TRP A 363 -1.40 -46.18 -18.27
N ASP A 364 -1.63 -46.27 -16.95
CA ASP A 364 -1.64 -47.52 -16.21
C ASP A 364 -3.08 -47.97 -15.96
N GLU A 365 -3.51 -49.09 -16.52
CA GLU A 365 -4.90 -49.56 -16.38
C GLU A 365 -5.27 -50.02 -14.95
N ASP A 366 -4.28 -50.37 -14.11
CA ASP A 366 -4.50 -50.79 -12.71
C ASP A 366 -4.68 -49.58 -11.79
N MET A 367 -4.03 -48.45 -12.10
CA MET A 367 -4.12 -47.20 -11.33
C MET A 367 -5.14 -46.21 -11.91
N ASP A 368 -5.22 -46.07 -13.23
CA ASP A 368 -6.01 -45.07 -13.96
C ASP A 368 -7.31 -45.65 -14.59
N GLY A 369 -7.46 -46.97 -14.63
CA GLY A 369 -8.63 -47.67 -15.20
C GLY A 369 -8.53 -47.96 -16.70
N GLU A 370 -9.58 -48.55 -17.28
CA GLU A 370 -9.65 -48.82 -18.73
C GLU A 370 -9.64 -47.49 -19.51
N TRP A 371 -8.72 -47.36 -20.47
CA TRP A 371 -8.63 -46.15 -21.28
C TRP A 371 -9.79 -46.06 -22.27
N GLU A 372 -10.56 -44.99 -22.20
CA GLU A 372 -11.61 -44.65 -23.16
C GLU A 372 -11.19 -43.42 -23.98
N ALA A 373 -11.39 -43.48 -25.30
CA ALA A 373 -11.09 -42.36 -26.18
C ALA A 373 -11.97 -41.13 -25.85
N PRO A 374 -11.42 -39.90 -25.90
CA PRO A 374 -12.21 -38.68 -25.77
C PRO A 374 -13.39 -38.69 -26.75
N GLN A 375 -14.57 -38.29 -26.25
CA GLN A 375 -15.79 -38.23 -27.04
C GLN A 375 -15.81 -36.94 -27.88
N VAL A 376 -15.89 -37.07 -29.20
CA VAL A 376 -16.01 -35.95 -30.15
C VAL A 376 -17.40 -35.94 -30.79
N PRO A 377 -17.94 -34.76 -31.15
CA PRO A 377 -19.22 -34.68 -31.86
C PRO A 377 -19.17 -35.50 -33.14
N ASN A 378 -20.18 -36.35 -33.38
CA ASN A 378 -20.23 -37.17 -34.57
C ASN A 378 -20.41 -36.27 -35.82
N PRO A 379 -19.50 -36.32 -36.81
CA PRO A 379 -19.60 -35.49 -38.02
C PRO A 379 -20.91 -35.69 -38.81
N ALA A 380 -21.53 -36.87 -38.71
CA ALA A 380 -22.83 -37.13 -39.33
C ALA A 380 -23.94 -36.23 -38.75
N CYS A 381 -23.81 -35.85 -37.48
CA CYS A 381 -24.78 -35.07 -36.72
C CYS A 381 -24.70 -33.57 -37.01
N GLU A 382 -23.58 -33.07 -37.54
CA GLU A 382 -23.46 -31.67 -37.97
C GLU A 382 -24.34 -31.36 -39.19
N THR A 383 -24.62 -32.38 -40.02
CA THR A 383 -25.45 -32.24 -41.22
C THR A 383 -26.94 -32.52 -40.98
N ALA A 384 -27.29 -33.02 -39.81
CA ALA A 384 -28.66 -33.40 -39.42
C ALA A 384 -29.22 -32.44 -38.35
N PRO A 385 -30.55 -32.35 -38.17
CA PRO A 385 -31.17 -31.56 -37.10
C PRO A 385 -30.83 -32.00 -35.67
N GLY A 386 -30.34 -33.24 -35.51
CA GLY A 386 -29.89 -33.80 -34.24
C GLY A 386 -29.69 -35.32 -34.33
N CYS A 387 -29.02 -35.88 -33.32
CA CYS A 387 -28.63 -37.28 -33.25
C CYS A 387 -28.93 -37.90 -31.89
N GLY A 388 -28.97 -39.23 -31.84
CA GLY A 388 -29.22 -40.03 -30.65
C GLY A 388 -30.70 -40.13 -30.30
N ALA A 389 -31.02 -40.73 -29.15
CA ALA A 389 -32.41 -40.88 -28.74
C ALA A 389 -33.05 -39.51 -28.46
N TRP A 390 -34.01 -39.09 -29.30
CA TRP A 390 -34.69 -37.81 -29.12
C TRP A 390 -35.39 -37.74 -27.77
N LYS A 391 -35.01 -36.74 -26.95
CA LYS A 391 -35.70 -36.39 -25.71
C LYS A 391 -36.53 -35.14 -25.95
N ARG A 392 -37.79 -35.18 -25.54
CA ARG A 392 -38.66 -34.00 -25.57
C ARG A 392 -38.02 -32.87 -24.75
N PRO A 393 -38.03 -31.63 -25.25
CA PRO A 393 -37.59 -30.50 -24.45
C PRO A 393 -38.49 -30.38 -23.22
N MET A 394 -37.87 -30.02 -22.10
CA MET A 394 -38.58 -29.83 -20.84
C MET A 394 -38.96 -28.34 -20.73
N ILE A 395 -40.22 -28.05 -20.47
CA ILE A 395 -40.74 -26.70 -20.24
C ILE A 395 -41.04 -26.51 -18.75
N ASP A 396 -40.98 -25.27 -18.29
CA ASP A 396 -41.29 -24.93 -16.91
C ASP A 396 -42.76 -25.27 -16.61
N ASN A 397 -42.97 -26.03 -15.54
CA ASN A 397 -44.29 -26.44 -15.11
C ASN A 397 -45.01 -25.23 -14.47
N PRO A 398 -46.13 -24.72 -15.04
CA PRO A 398 -46.84 -23.58 -14.49
C PRO A 398 -47.40 -23.81 -13.07
N ASN A 399 -47.56 -25.07 -12.67
CA ASN A 399 -48.06 -25.46 -11.36
C ASN A 399 -46.94 -25.67 -10.32
N TYR A 400 -45.66 -25.56 -10.72
CA TYR A 400 -44.55 -25.71 -9.78
C TYR A 400 -44.45 -24.50 -8.86
N LYS A 401 -44.74 -24.71 -7.57
CA LYS A 401 -44.62 -23.68 -6.53
C LYS A 401 -43.41 -23.89 -5.62
N GLY A 402 -42.72 -25.04 -5.73
CA GLY A 402 -41.58 -25.40 -4.87
C GLY A 402 -41.99 -25.87 -3.47
N LYS A 403 -41.05 -25.91 -2.52
CA LYS A 403 -41.39 -26.25 -1.12
C LYS A 403 -42.03 -25.06 -0.43
N TRP A 404 -43.17 -25.29 0.22
CA TRP A 404 -43.88 -24.25 0.94
C TRP A 404 -43.07 -23.78 2.14
N LYS A 405 -43.00 -22.46 2.34
CA LYS A 405 -42.36 -21.84 3.49
C LYS A 405 -43.36 -20.92 4.16
N SER A 406 -43.56 -21.12 5.47
CA SER A 406 -44.41 -20.25 6.28
C SER A 406 -43.89 -18.79 6.25
N PRO A 407 -44.78 -17.77 6.18
CA PRO A 407 -44.38 -16.38 6.28
C PRO A 407 -43.64 -16.10 7.60
N MET A 408 -42.66 -15.18 7.54
CA MET A 408 -41.90 -14.79 8.73
C MET A 408 -42.61 -13.65 9.46
N ILE A 409 -42.96 -13.85 10.73
CA ILE A 409 -43.52 -12.83 11.62
C ILE A 409 -42.49 -12.37 12.63
N ASP A 410 -42.66 -11.16 13.14
CA ASP A 410 -41.81 -10.65 14.22
C ASP A 410 -42.01 -11.49 15.47
N ASN A 411 -40.90 -11.93 16.07
CA ASN A 411 -40.92 -12.81 17.22
C ASN A 411 -41.35 -12.06 18.48
N PRO A 412 -42.51 -12.39 19.11
CA PRO A 412 -42.95 -11.71 20.32
C PRO A 412 -41.98 -11.91 21.51
N ASN A 413 -41.15 -12.95 21.49
CA ASN A 413 -40.18 -13.28 22.53
C ASN A 413 -38.76 -12.75 22.23
N TYR A 414 -38.59 -11.92 21.19
CA TYR A 414 -37.28 -11.37 20.86
C TYR A 414 -36.76 -10.46 21.98
N GLN A 415 -35.67 -10.88 22.64
CA GLN A 415 -35.08 -10.14 23.76
C GLN A 415 -33.89 -9.26 23.33
N GLY A 416 -33.56 -9.24 22.04
CA GLY A 416 -32.38 -8.57 21.52
C GLY A 416 -31.21 -9.53 21.34
N VAL A 417 -30.11 -9.04 20.77
CA VAL A 417 -28.84 -9.78 20.76
C VAL A 417 -28.29 -9.75 22.18
N TRP A 418 -28.07 -10.94 22.76
CA TRP A 418 -27.56 -11.07 24.11
C TRP A 418 -26.14 -10.50 24.19
N LYS A 419 -25.83 -9.83 25.29
CA LYS A 419 -24.48 -9.36 25.62
C LYS A 419 -24.19 -9.68 27.08
N PRO A 420 -22.96 -10.11 27.41
CA PRO A 420 -22.57 -10.33 28.79
C PRO A 420 -22.74 -9.07 29.64
N ARG A 421 -22.98 -9.26 30.93
CA ARG A 421 -23.04 -8.15 31.89
C ARG A 421 -21.68 -7.49 31.99
N LYS A 422 -21.69 -6.17 32.20
CA LYS A 422 -20.47 -5.39 32.42
C LYS A 422 -20.08 -5.41 33.89
N ILE A 423 -18.85 -5.79 34.19
CA ILE A 423 -18.26 -5.78 35.53
C ILE A 423 -17.11 -4.76 35.59
N PRO A 424 -16.84 -4.16 36.77
CA PRO A 424 -15.68 -3.29 36.95
C PRO A 424 -14.38 -4.05 36.64
N ASN A 425 -13.51 -3.43 35.83
CA ASN A 425 -12.26 -4.04 35.41
C ASN A 425 -11.21 -4.04 36.54
N PRO A 426 -10.77 -5.19 37.07
CA PRO A 426 -9.74 -5.25 38.12
C PRO A 426 -8.39 -4.65 37.67
N ALA A 427 -8.08 -4.76 36.37
CA ALA A 427 -6.87 -4.23 35.76
C ALA A 427 -6.95 -2.73 35.43
N PHE A 428 -8.08 -2.05 35.72
CA PHE A 428 -8.26 -0.64 35.40
C PHE A 428 -7.20 0.25 36.06
N PHE A 429 -6.50 1.05 35.28
CA PHE A 429 -5.65 2.13 35.77
C PHE A 429 -5.87 3.37 34.90
N GLU A 430 -5.54 4.52 35.46
CA GLU A 430 -5.64 5.80 34.77
C GLU A 430 -4.26 6.46 34.78
N ASP A 431 -3.64 6.55 33.60
CA ASP A 431 -2.49 7.39 33.34
C ASP A 431 -2.91 8.58 32.46
N LEU A 432 -2.63 9.79 32.93
CA LEU A 432 -2.94 11.04 32.25
C LEU A 432 -1.71 11.63 31.53
N GLN A 433 -0.52 11.07 31.75
CA GLN A 433 0.74 11.57 31.20
C GLN A 433 1.56 10.47 30.50
N PRO A 434 0.99 9.75 29.50
CA PRO A 434 1.73 8.74 28.75
C PRO A 434 2.98 9.27 28.04
N PHE A 435 3.08 10.59 27.83
CA PHE A 435 4.29 11.23 27.32
C PHE A 435 5.53 10.91 28.15
N LYS A 436 5.40 10.72 29.47
CA LYS A 436 6.53 10.41 30.38
C LYS A 436 6.98 8.96 30.25
N MET A 437 7.46 8.63 29.05
CA MET A 437 7.96 7.32 28.68
C MET A 437 9.35 7.06 29.27
N THR A 438 9.84 5.83 29.12
CA THR A 438 11.23 5.51 29.44
C THR A 438 12.18 6.35 28.59
N PRO A 439 13.25 6.92 29.16
CA PRO A 439 14.26 7.61 28.37
C PRO A 439 14.95 6.64 27.40
N PHE A 440 15.52 7.17 26.32
CA PHE A 440 16.26 6.39 25.33
C PHE A 440 17.67 6.95 25.12
N SER A 441 18.62 6.09 24.78
CA SER A 441 20.05 6.44 24.69
C SER A 441 20.73 6.09 23.37
N ALA A 442 20.05 5.36 22.50
CA ALA A 442 20.57 4.98 21.19
C ALA A 442 19.44 4.93 20.14
N LEU A 443 19.82 5.08 18.88
CA LEU A 443 18.98 4.86 17.71
C LEU A 443 19.41 3.56 17.03
N GLY A 444 18.48 2.70 16.68
CA GLY A 444 18.74 1.42 16.04
C GLY A 444 17.84 1.19 14.83
N LEU A 445 18.36 0.49 13.83
CA LEU A 445 17.63 -0.02 12.68
C LEU A 445 17.70 -1.54 12.76
N GLU A 446 16.58 -2.18 13.11
CA GLU A 446 16.43 -3.63 13.06
C GLU A 446 15.35 -3.95 12.02
N LEU A 447 15.80 -4.36 10.84
CA LEU A 447 14.98 -4.42 9.65
C LEU A 447 15.12 -5.77 8.97
N TRP A 448 13.98 -6.33 8.57
CA TRP A 448 13.93 -7.40 7.58
C TRP A 448 13.42 -6.83 6.26
N SER A 449 14.10 -7.15 5.16
CA SER A 449 13.69 -6.70 3.83
C SER A 449 13.96 -7.74 2.76
N MET A 450 12.98 -7.95 1.89
CA MET A 450 13.08 -8.74 0.67
C MET A 450 13.70 -7.97 -0.51
N THR A 451 13.87 -6.66 -0.36
CA THR A 451 14.47 -5.79 -1.38
C THR A 451 15.73 -5.13 -0.86
N SER A 452 16.76 -5.05 -1.71
CA SER A 452 18.02 -4.35 -1.43
C SER A 452 17.96 -2.89 -1.88
N ASP A 453 19.01 -2.15 -1.52
CA ASP A 453 19.27 -0.75 -1.89
C ASP A 453 18.27 0.25 -1.30
N ILE A 454 17.81 -0.01 -0.08
CA ILE A 454 17.08 0.99 0.72
C ILE A 454 18.11 1.98 1.26
N PHE A 455 17.92 3.26 0.92
CA PHE A 455 18.81 4.35 1.28
C PHE A 455 18.22 5.12 2.47
N PHE A 456 19.02 5.32 3.50
CA PHE A 456 18.70 6.06 4.70
C PHE A 456 19.67 7.23 4.85
N ASP A 457 19.16 8.40 5.23
CA ASP A 457 20.01 9.56 5.44
C ASP A 457 19.38 10.60 6.39
N ASN A 458 20.18 11.58 6.80
CA ASN A 458 19.80 12.77 7.57
C ASN A 458 19.04 12.43 8.87
N PHE A 459 19.55 11.46 9.64
CA PHE A 459 19.02 11.15 10.96
C PHE A 459 19.23 12.33 11.89
N PHE A 460 18.13 12.86 12.42
CA PHE A 460 18.13 14.04 13.27
C PHE A 460 17.14 13.89 14.42
N ILE A 461 17.61 14.10 15.64
CA ILE A 461 16.76 14.12 16.83
C ILE A 461 17.01 15.40 17.61
N THR A 462 15.94 16.14 17.87
CA THR A 462 15.97 17.42 18.58
C THR A 462 14.72 17.60 19.45
N ASP A 463 14.74 18.65 20.25
CA ASP A 463 13.63 19.12 21.08
C ASP A 463 13.01 20.44 20.57
N ASP A 464 13.50 20.99 19.46
CA ASP A 464 12.99 22.23 18.87
C ASP A 464 12.55 22.05 17.41
N ARG A 465 11.31 22.46 17.13
CA ARG A 465 10.69 22.34 15.81
C ARG A 465 11.37 23.20 14.76
N ASN A 466 11.82 24.41 15.10
CA ASN A 466 12.46 25.30 14.13
C ASN A 466 13.81 24.74 13.66
N THR A 467 14.56 24.15 14.60
CA THR A 467 15.83 23.49 14.33
C THR A 467 15.65 22.27 13.40
N ALA A 468 14.63 21.45 13.67
CA ALA A 468 14.23 20.34 12.81
C ALA A 468 13.85 20.78 11.39
N GLU A 469 13.00 21.81 11.25
CA GLU A 469 12.58 22.31 9.93
C GLU A 469 13.75 22.89 9.13
N ARG A 470 14.72 23.54 9.78
CA ARG A 470 15.93 24.02 9.11
C ARG A 470 16.80 22.87 8.60
N TRP A 471 17.06 21.87 9.45
CA TRP A 471 17.81 20.67 9.06
C TRP A 471 17.17 19.96 7.86
N ALA A 472 15.84 19.79 7.91
CA ALA A 472 15.07 19.21 6.81
C ALA A 472 15.17 20.03 5.50
N ASN A 473 15.19 21.36 5.59
CA ASN A 473 15.32 22.22 4.40
C ASN A 473 16.74 22.23 3.83
N ASP A 474 17.75 22.19 4.70
CA ASP A 474 19.17 22.16 4.31
C ASP A 474 19.58 20.80 3.71
N GLY A 475 19.00 19.69 4.18
CA GLY A 475 19.18 18.35 3.62
C GLY A 475 18.15 18.02 2.53
N TRP A 476 17.07 17.36 2.91
CA TRP A 476 15.98 16.93 2.02
C TRP A 476 15.45 18.01 1.07
N GLY A 477 15.32 19.26 1.54
CA GLY A 477 14.83 20.37 0.72
C GLY A 477 15.69 20.61 -0.53
N LEU A 478 17.02 20.45 -0.42
CA LEU A 478 17.94 20.51 -1.56
C LEU A 478 17.74 19.31 -2.50
N LYS A 479 17.57 18.11 -1.95
CA LYS A 479 17.33 16.87 -2.73
C LYS A 479 16.06 16.98 -3.56
N LYS A 480 14.96 17.37 -2.92
CA LYS A 480 13.66 17.60 -3.58
C LYS A 480 13.74 18.66 -4.67
N ALA A 481 14.45 19.77 -4.42
CA ALA A 481 14.65 20.81 -5.42
C ALA A 481 15.46 20.32 -6.63
N ALA A 482 16.50 19.53 -6.40
CA ALA A 482 17.32 18.94 -7.45
C ALA A 482 16.55 17.90 -8.28
N GLU A 483 15.76 17.04 -7.63
CA GLU A 483 14.88 16.07 -8.28
C GLU A 483 13.80 16.76 -9.13
N GLY A 484 13.11 17.76 -8.57
CA GLY A 484 12.11 18.54 -9.31
C GLY A 484 12.67 19.28 -10.52
N ALA A 485 13.87 19.87 -10.40
CA ALA A 485 14.55 20.51 -11.52
C ALA A 485 14.91 19.52 -12.64
N ALA A 486 15.33 18.29 -12.27
CA ALA A 486 15.64 17.24 -13.23
C ALA A 486 14.40 16.77 -14.00
N GLU A 487 13.24 16.67 -13.35
CA GLU A 487 11.98 16.29 -13.98
C GLU A 487 11.49 17.32 -15.01
N VAL A 488 11.52 18.61 -14.67
CA VAL A 488 11.16 19.71 -15.59
C VAL A 488 12.10 19.74 -16.80
N GLY A 489 13.40 19.51 -16.58
CA GLY A 489 14.39 19.40 -17.64
C GLY A 489 14.17 18.19 -18.55
N ALA A 490 13.77 17.05 -18.00
CA ALA A 490 13.44 15.84 -18.77
C ALA A 490 12.15 16.00 -19.58
N GLY A 491 11.12 16.62 -19.01
CA GLY A 491 9.87 16.96 -19.69
C GLY A 491 10.09 17.89 -20.88
N SER A 492 10.89 18.95 -20.69
CA SER A 492 11.25 19.90 -21.74
C SER A 492 12.05 19.24 -22.88
N LYS A 493 12.96 18.31 -22.56
CA LYS A 493 13.71 17.53 -23.57
C LYS A 493 12.83 16.55 -24.34
N LYS A 494 11.85 15.90 -23.69
CA LYS A 494 10.88 15.03 -24.35
C LYS A 494 9.97 15.83 -25.30
N GLN A 495 9.53 17.02 -24.87
CA GLN A 495 8.73 17.91 -25.70
C GLN A 495 9.52 18.43 -26.90
N TYR A 496 10.76 18.89 -26.70
CA TYR A 496 11.64 19.33 -27.79
C TYR A 496 11.94 18.21 -28.80
N LYS A 497 12.23 16.98 -28.33
CA LYS A 497 12.41 15.82 -29.24
C LYS A 497 11.14 15.48 -30.01
N LYS A 498 9.95 15.66 -29.43
CA LYS A 498 8.67 15.46 -30.12
C LYS A 498 8.45 16.53 -31.19
N THR A 499 8.75 17.79 -30.91
CA THR A 499 8.65 18.89 -31.89
C THR A 499 9.64 18.74 -33.04
N VAL A 500 10.88 18.30 -32.78
CA VAL A 500 11.89 18.05 -33.82
C VAL A 500 11.56 16.82 -34.68
N ARG A 501 10.84 15.82 -34.15
CA ARG A 501 10.37 14.66 -34.93
C ARG A 501 9.16 14.94 -35.83
N VAL A 502 8.35 15.95 -35.50
CA VAL A 502 7.18 16.34 -36.30
C VAL A 502 7.55 17.35 -37.39
N GLY A 503 8.71 18.01 -37.27
CA GLY A 503 9.23 18.98 -38.25
C GLY A 503 10.28 18.43 -39.22
N LYS A 504 10.34 17.10 -39.43
CA LYS A 504 11.26 16.47 -40.38
C LYS A 504 10.50 15.67 -41.42
#